data_AF-A0A1S4EIK4-F1
#
_entry.id   AF-A0A1S4EIK4-F1
#
_cell.length_a   1.000
_cell.length_b   1.000
_cell.length_c   1.000
_cell.angle_alpha   90.00
_cell.angle_beta   90.00
_cell.angle_gamma   90.00
#
_symmetry.space_group_name_H-M   'P 1'
#
loop_
_entity.id
_entity.type
_entity.pdbx_description
1 polymer ?
#
loop_
_entity_poly.entity_id
_entity_poly.type
_entity_poly.pdbx_seq_one_letter_code
_entity_poly.pdbx_strand_id
1 'polypeptide(L)'
;MFLGDGMSLPTITAARIYKGQLGERGPDEPRGEQDHLSFENFPFTGMAKTYCVDQQTADSACTATAYLCGVKNNFGTIGVNSKISRKNCEGMKNPEYFTTSILKWAQDFGKSTGVVTTTRVTHASPAGTYAHTAERDWECDADIKKDPERIGNGCKDIAYQLVKDDPGRRIKVIMGGGRAKFLPVSSKDDEGNVGERSDGQDLIKEWLLDKTNRTKKAKFITTRQQLLELDPNKGTDYLLDSRN
;
A
#
# COMPACT_ATOMS: atom_id res chain seq x y z
N MET A 1 4.61 -4.31 -10.96
CA MET A 1 3.18 -4.68 -11.09
C MET A 1 2.37 -3.39 -11.01
N PHE A 2 1.40 -3.20 -11.89
CA PHE A 2 0.44 -2.09 -11.82
C PHE A 2 -0.92 -2.66 -11.39
N LEU A 3 -1.56 -2.04 -10.39
CA LEU A 3 -2.88 -2.43 -9.91
C LEU A 3 -3.83 -1.23 -10.06
N GLY A 4 -4.84 -1.35 -10.91
CA GLY A 4 -5.97 -0.42 -10.94
C GLY A 4 -7.06 -0.86 -9.96
N ASP A 5 -7.10 -0.26 -8.77
CA ASP A 5 -8.10 -0.60 -7.73
C ASP A 5 -9.51 -0.24 -8.23
N GLY A 6 -10.44 -1.20 -8.22
CA GLY A 6 -11.78 -1.04 -8.79
C GLY A 6 -11.84 -0.87 -10.32
N MET A 7 -10.75 -1.09 -11.05
CA MET A 7 -10.68 -0.89 -12.51
C MET A 7 -11.32 -2.06 -13.28
N SER A 8 -12.66 -2.07 -13.32
CA SER A 8 -13.45 -3.05 -14.04
C SER A 8 -13.26 -2.97 -15.57
N LEU A 9 -13.69 -4.00 -16.32
CA LEU A 9 -13.71 -3.94 -17.79
C LEU A 9 -14.50 -2.73 -18.34
N PRO A 10 -15.71 -2.40 -17.83
CA PRO A 10 -16.37 -1.15 -18.17
C PRO A 10 -15.54 0.11 -17.89
N THR A 11 -14.82 0.15 -16.75
CA THR A 11 -13.92 1.26 -16.40
C THR A 11 -12.81 1.42 -17.43
N ILE A 12 -12.23 0.31 -17.89
CA ILE A 12 -11.19 0.30 -18.93
C ILE A 12 -11.74 0.86 -20.26
N THR A 13 -12.90 0.38 -20.71
CA THR A 13 -13.53 0.88 -21.95
C THR A 13 -13.87 2.38 -21.86
N ALA A 14 -14.44 2.83 -20.74
CA ALA A 14 -14.75 4.24 -20.52
C ALA A 14 -13.48 5.11 -20.52
N ALA A 15 -12.42 4.67 -19.83
CA ALA A 15 -11.15 5.39 -19.78
C ALA A 15 -10.46 5.47 -21.16
N ARG A 16 -10.54 4.42 -21.98
CA ARG A 16 -10.05 4.41 -23.36
C ARG A 16 -10.74 5.47 -24.20
N ILE A 17 -12.09 5.47 -24.20
CA ILE A 17 -12.88 6.45 -24.95
C ILE A 17 -12.56 7.87 -24.50
N TYR A 18 -12.51 8.09 -23.18
CA TYR A 18 -12.19 9.40 -22.59
C TYR A 18 -10.78 9.88 -23.00
N LYS A 19 -9.76 9.02 -22.88
CA LYS A 19 -8.39 9.33 -23.31
C LYS A 19 -8.34 9.71 -24.79
N GLY A 20 -9.02 8.94 -25.63
CA GLY A 20 -9.05 9.16 -27.07
C GLY A 20 -9.67 10.52 -27.42
N GLN A 21 -10.76 10.88 -26.74
CA GLN A 21 -11.43 12.19 -26.90
C GLN A 21 -10.59 13.37 -26.41
N LEU A 22 -9.67 13.16 -25.47
CA LEU A 22 -8.73 14.19 -24.99
C LEU A 22 -7.51 14.40 -25.92
N GLY A 23 -7.26 13.52 -26.89
CA GLY A 23 -6.10 13.62 -27.77
C GLY A 23 -6.05 14.94 -28.55
N GLU A 24 -4.86 15.53 -28.66
CA GLU A 24 -4.59 16.85 -29.29
C GLU A 24 -4.77 16.87 -30.82
N ARG A 25 -5.60 16.01 -31.41
CA ARG A 25 -5.89 16.05 -32.84
C ARG A 25 -7.21 16.77 -33.06
N GLY A 26 -7.19 17.67 -34.03
CA GLY A 26 -8.27 18.60 -34.32
C GLY A 26 -9.62 17.94 -34.57
N PRO A 27 -10.69 18.75 -34.74
CA PRO A 27 -12.08 18.32 -34.76
C PRO A 27 -12.45 17.26 -35.83
N ASP A 28 -11.55 16.99 -36.79
CA ASP A 28 -11.76 16.06 -37.90
C ASP A 28 -11.22 14.63 -37.66
N GLU A 29 -10.54 14.36 -36.52
CA GLU A 29 -10.07 13.00 -36.15
C GLU A 29 -10.46 12.56 -34.70
N PRO A 30 -11.74 12.63 -34.29
CA PRO A 30 -12.12 12.14 -32.97
C PRO A 30 -12.01 10.62 -32.92
N ARG A 31 -10.99 10.11 -32.23
CA ARG A 31 -10.85 8.69 -31.91
C ARG A 31 -11.22 8.50 -30.44
N GLY A 32 -12.43 8.03 -30.14
CA GLY A 32 -12.77 7.56 -28.80
C GLY A 32 -12.58 6.05 -28.71
N GLU A 33 -13.47 5.32 -29.38
CA GLU A 33 -13.59 3.87 -29.34
C GLU A 33 -12.41 3.15 -30.00
N GLN A 34 -11.75 3.81 -30.95
CA GLN A 34 -10.60 3.30 -31.70
C GLN A 34 -9.24 3.57 -31.03
N ASP A 35 -9.20 4.33 -29.93
CA ASP A 35 -7.96 4.55 -29.20
C ASP A 35 -7.58 3.30 -28.38
N HIS A 36 -6.37 3.27 -27.84
CA HIS A 36 -5.89 2.21 -26.95
C HIS A 36 -5.26 2.80 -25.69
N LEU A 37 -5.53 2.18 -24.54
CA LEU A 37 -4.76 2.41 -23.32
C LEU A 37 -3.39 1.75 -23.46
N SER A 38 -2.38 2.24 -22.74
CA SER A 38 -0.99 1.78 -22.89
C SER A 38 -0.84 0.26 -22.71
N PHE A 39 -1.55 -0.32 -21.73
CA PHE A 39 -1.52 -1.75 -21.42
C PHE A 39 -2.34 -2.63 -22.36
N GLU A 40 -3.18 -2.06 -23.23
CA GLU A 40 -3.94 -2.83 -24.23
C GLU A 40 -3.05 -3.29 -25.40
N ASN A 41 -1.83 -2.73 -25.49
CA ASN A 41 -0.80 -3.19 -26.42
C ASN A 41 0.01 -4.38 -25.89
N PHE A 42 -0.28 -4.87 -24.67
CA PHE A 42 0.43 -6.03 -24.14
C PHE A 42 0.05 -7.30 -24.94
N PRO A 43 1.00 -8.21 -25.21
CA PRO A 43 0.76 -9.37 -26.07
C PRO A 43 -0.10 -10.46 -25.41
N PHE A 44 -0.32 -10.39 -24.10
CA PHE A 44 -1.04 -11.41 -23.33
C PHE A 44 -2.12 -10.78 -22.45
N THR A 45 -3.30 -11.38 -22.47
CA THR A 45 -4.45 -11.00 -21.66
C THR A 45 -5.02 -12.24 -20.99
N GLY A 46 -5.43 -12.09 -19.73
CA GLY A 46 -6.09 -13.14 -18.96
C GLY A 46 -7.23 -12.57 -18.11
N MET A 47 -8.10 -13.45 -17.63
CA MET A 47 -9.19 -13.09 -16.71
C MET A 47 -8.91 -13.65 -15.32
N ALA A 48 -9.27 -12.91 -14.27
CA ALA A 48 -9.09 -13.31 -12.88
C ALA A 48 -10.45 -13.43 -12.15
N LYS A 49 -10.65 -14.54 -11.44
CA LYS A 49 -11.81 -14.73 -10.55
C LYS A 49 -11.51 -14.14 -9.17
N THR A 50 -12.20 -13.06 -8.80
CA THR A 50 -11.80 -12.19 -7.68
C THR A 50 -12.38 -12.52 -6.31
N TYR A 51 -13.34 -13.43 -6.20
CA TYR A 51 -14.01 -13.79 -4.93
C TYR A 51 -13.03 -14.02 -3.75
N CYS A 52 -13.37 -13.55 -2.55
CA CYS A 52 -12.68 -13.92 -1.29
C CYS A 52 -13.11 -15.34 -0.89
N VAL A 53 -12.44 -15.95 0.09
CA VAL A 53 -12.85 -17.29 0.59
C VAL A 53 -14.27 -17.27 1.18
N ASP A 54 -14.67 -16.18 1.82
CA ASP A 54 -15.92 -16.01 2.56
C ASP A 54 -16.92 -15.03 1.91
N GLN A 55 -16.56 -14.40 0.78
CA GLN A 55 -17.39 -13.39 0.11
C GLN A 55 -17.32 -13.51 -1.42
N GLN A 56 -18.48 -13.42 -2.08
CA GLN A 56 -18.56 -13.42 -3.55
C GLN A 56 -18.02 -12.11 -4.15
N THR A 57 -18.48 -10.99 -3.61
CA THR A 57 -17.96 -9.66 -3.94
C THR A 57 -16.80 -9.34 -3.01
N ALA A 58 -15.60 -9.31 -3.57
CA ALA A 58 -14.39 -9.13 -2.80
C ALA A 58 -14.12 -7.67 -2.44
N ASP A 59 -13.29 -7.46 -1.42
CA ASP A 59 -12.68 -6.16 -1.12
C ASP A 59 -11.21 -6.10 -1.54
N SER A 60 -10.61 -4.90 -1.43
CA SER A 60 -9.20 -4.68 -1.74
C SER A 60 -8.24 -5.50 -0.85
N ALA A 61 -8.60 -5.81 0.40
CA ALA A 61 -7.71 -6.53 1.32
C ALA A 61 -7.55 -8.00 0.94
N CYS A 62 -8.66 -8.71 0.73
CA CYS A 62 -8.56 -10.12 0.41
C CYS A 62 -7.94 -10.34 -0.98
N THR A 63 -8.23 -9.44 -1.92
CA THR A 63 -7.65 -9.48 -3.26
C THR A 63 -6.17 -9.16 -3.24
N ALA A 64 -5.71 -8.19 -2.43
CA ALA A 64 -4.29 -7.89 -2.24
C ALA A 64 -3.50 -9.11 -1.77
N THR A 65 -4.02 -9.86 -0.80
CA THR A 65 -3.40 -11.11 -0.36
C THR A 65 -3.35 -12.14 -1.49
N ALA A 66 -4.42 -12.25 -2.28
CA ALA A 66 -4.45 -13.18 -3.41
C ALA A 66 -3.40 -12.85 -4.50
N TYR A 67 -3.34 -11.60 -4.99
CA TYR A 67 -2.45 -11.25 -6.10
C TYR A 67 -1.01 -10.94 -5.67
N LEU A 68 -0.74 -10.63 -4.39
CA LEU A 68 0.62 -10.38 -3.89
C LEU A 68 1.23 -11.59 -3.18
N CYS A 69 0.44 -12.41 -2.49
CA CYS A 69 0.92 -13.54 -1.70
C CYS A 69 0.57 -14.90 -2.33
N GLY A 70 -0.27 -14.94 -3.37
CA GLY A 70 -0.67 -16.18 -4.05
C GLY A 70 -1.67 -17.03 -3.27
N VAL A 71 -2.28 -16.50 -2.22
CA VAL A 71 -3.23 -17.22 -1.35
C VAL A 71 -4.51 -16.39 -1.20
N LYS A 72 -5.67 -16.98 -1.51
CA LYS A 72 -6.96 -16.36 -1.19
C LYS A 72 -7.23 -16.44 0.31
N ASN A 73 -7.78 -15.38 0.88
CA ASN A 73 -8.15 -15.30 2.29
C ASN A 73 -9.53 -14.64 2.47
N ASN A 74 -9.84 -14.25 3.70
CA ASN A 74 -11.15 -13.73 4.10
C ASN A 74 -11.23 -12.21 3.85
N PHE A 75 -12.45 -11.73 3.62
CA PHE A 75 -12.78 -10.33 3.43
C PHE A 75 -12.22 -9.45 4.56
N GLY A 76 -11.61 -8.32 4.20
CA GLY A 76 -11.05 -7.37 5.17
C GLY A 76 -9.76 -7.80 5.87
N THR A 77 -9.20 -8.97 5.55
CA THR A 77 -7.93 -9.46 6.11
C THR A 77 -6.78 -9.32 5.11
N ILE A 78 -5.56 -9.01 5.58
CA ILE A 78 -4.39 -8.75 4.73
C ILE A 78 -3.24 -9.65 5.17
N GLY A 79 -2.63 -10.35 4.22
CA GLY A 79 -1.40 -11.11 4.46
C GLY A 79 -1.57 -12.35 5.33
N VAL A 80 -2.74 -12.62 5.91
CA VAL A 80 -3.05 -13.82 6.68
C VAL A 80 -3.93 -14.78 5.86
N ASN A 81 -3.81 -16.09 6.11
CA ASN A 81 -4.63 -17.09 5.42
C ASN A 81 -6.08 -17.14 5.96
N SER A 82 -6.95 -17.91 5.32
CA SER A 82 -8.39 -17.97 5.63
C SER A 82 -8.75 -18.61 6.98
N LYS A 83 -7.78 -19.13 7.75
CA LYS A 83 -8.01 -19.55 9.15
C LYS A 83 -8.21 -18.35 10.08
N ILE A 84 -7.80 -17.16 9.66
CA ILE A 84 -7.99 -15.92 10.42
C ILE A 84 -9.29 -15.25 9.98
N SER A 85 -10.28 -15.27 10.86
CA SER A 85 -11.48 -14.45 10.71
C SER A 85 -11.15 -12.97 10.87
N ARG A 86 -11.93 -12.11 10.19
CA ARG A 86 -11.82 -10.65 10.34
C ARG A 86 -11.90 -10.25 11.82
N LYS A 87 -11.06 -9.29 12.21
CA LYS A 87 -10.86 -8.81 13.59
C LYS A 87 -10.28 -9.83 14.59
N ASN A 88 -9.87 -11.03 14.20
CA ASN A 88 -9.19 -11.95 15.11
C ASN A 88 -7.74 -11.51 15.40
N CYS A 89 -7.57 -10.61 16.36
CA CYS A 89 -6.28 -10.05 16.76
C CYS A 89 -5.29 -11.12 17.26
N GLU A 90 -5.73 -12.04 18.12
CA GLU A 90 -4.86 -13.11 18.62
C GLU A 90 -4.40 -14.04 17.49
N GLY A 91 -5.31 -14.36 16.55
CA GLY A 91 -4.99 -15.15 15.38
C GLY A 91 -3.91 -14.52 14.51
N MET A 92 -4.02 -13.22 14.20
CA MET A 92 -3.01 -12.53 13.37
C MET A 92 -1.66 -12.34 14.06
N LYS A 93 -1.51 -12.65 15.35
CA LYS A 93 -0.19 -12.67 16.00
C LYS A 93 0.58 -13.96 15.72
N ASN A 94 -0.09 -15.04 15.30
CA ASN A 94 0.54 -16.33 15.05
C ASN A 94 1.15 -16.37 13.63
N PRO A 95 2.49 -16.47 13.49
CA PRO A 95 3.17 -16.53 12.20
C PRO A 95 2.80 -17.74 11.34
N GLU A 96 2.25 -18.82 11.91
CA GLU A 96 1.76 -19.99 11.16
C GLU A 96 0.69 -19.60 10.12
N TYR A 97 -0.06 -18.52 10.40
CA TYR A 97 -1.12 -18.07 9.52
C TYR A 97 -0.67 -17.01 8.51
N PHE A 98 0.61 -16.66 8.49
CA PHE A 98 1.15 -15.63 7.61
C PHE A 98 1.32 -16.18 6.20
N THR A 99 0.94 -15.35 5.22
CA THR A 99 1.25 -15.56 3.81
C THR A 99 2.46 -14.71 3.45
N THR A 100 3.26 -15.18 2.50
CA THR A 100 4.49 -14.48 2.08
C THR A 100 4.25 -13.75 0.77
N SER A 101 4.42 -12.43 0.78
CA SER A 101 4.25 -11.60 -0.42
C SER A 101 5.41 -11.79 -1.42
N ILE A 102 5.14 -11.53 -2.70
CA ILE A 102 6.18 -11.47 -3.74
C ILE A 102 7.24 -10.41 -3.43
N LEU A 103 6.88 -9.35 -2.69
CA LEU A 103 7.82 -8.35 -2.22
C LEU A 103 8.80 -8.96 -1.21
N LYS A 104 8.30 -9.73 -0.23
CA LYS A 104 9.16 -10.45 0.73
C LYS A 104 10.07 -11.44 0.02
N TRP A 105 9.53 -12.24 -0.91
CA TRP A 105 10.34 -13.14 -1.74
C TRP A 105 11.45 -12.39 -2.47
N ALA A 106 11.15 -11.28 -3.14
CA ALA A 106 12.16 -10.47 -3.83
C ALA A 106 13.28 -10.00 -2.88
N GLN A 107 12.95 -9.55 -1.67
CA GLN A 107 13.95 -9.16 -0.67
C GLN A 107 14.80 -10.34 -0.18
N ASP A 108 14.21 -11.52 -0.03
CA ASP A 108 14.93 -12.72 0.40
C ASP A 108 15.93 -13.19 -0.68
N PHE A 109 15.63 -12.92 -1.95
CA PHE A 109 16.56 -13.08 -3.08
C PHE A 109 17.49 -11.86 -3.29
N GLY A 110 17.60 -10.97 -2.29
CA GLY A 110 18.52 -9.82 -2.32
C GLY A 110 18.13 -8.71 -3.30
N LYS A 111 16.89 -8.70 -3.81
CA LYS A 111 16.41 -7.67 -4.75
C LYS A 111 15.90 -6.44 -3.99
N SER A 112 16.09 -5.27 -4.60
CA SER A 112 15.44 -4.04 -4.16
C SER A 112 13.93 -4.10 -4.39
N THR A 113 13.17 -3.48 -3.50
CA THR A 113 11.70 -3.48 -3.51
C THR A 113 11.15 -2.08 -3.25
N GLY A 114 9.97 -1.80 -3.81
CA GLY A 114 9.31 -0.50 -3.70
C GLY A 114 7.80 -0.61 -3.83
N VAL A 115 7.08 0.33 -3.23
CA VAL A 115 5.63 0.48 -3.27
C VAL A 115 5.31 1.93 -3.62
N VAL A 116 4.51 2.13 -4.66
CA VAL A 116 4.03 3.44 -5.10
C VAL A 116 2.52 3.35 -5.24
N THR A 117 1.79 4.27 -4.63
CA THR A 117 0.33 4.32 -4.66
C THR A 117 -0.15 5.77 -4.62
N THR A 118 -1.37 6.00 -5.10
CA THR A 118 -2.11 7.27 -4.89
C THR A 118 -2.95 7.26 -3.62
N THR A 119 -3.11 6.10 -2.98
CA THR A 119 -3.79 5.95 -1.69
C THR A 119 -2.83 6.26 -0.53
N ARG A 120 -3.32 6.11 0.71
CA ARG A 120 -2.42 5.93 1.87
C ARG A 120 -1.53 4.71 1.66
N VAL A 121 -0.25 4.78 2.03
CA VAL A 121 0.68 3.63 1.93
C VAL A 121 0.31 2.49 2.89
N THR A 122 -0.55 2.77 3.87
CA THR A 122 -1.19 1.85 4.82
C THR A 122 -2.52 1.27 4.34
N HIS A 123 -3.04 1.73 3.19
CA HIS A 123 -4.27 1.17 2.60
C HIS A 123 -4.09 -0.31 2.23
N ALA A 124 -5.20 -1.03 2.08
CA ALA A 124 -5.20 -2.48 1.86
C ALA A 124 -4.30 -2.97 0.70
N SER A 125 -4.41 -2.32 -0.47
CA SER A 125 -3.67 -2.71 -1.68
C SER A 125 -2.14 -2.65 -1.52
N PRO A 126 -1.53 -1.53 -1.07
CA PRO A 126 -0.10 -1.52 -0.76
C PRO A 126 0.26 -2.38 0.46
N ALA A 127 -0.60 -2.42 1.49
CA ALA A 127 -0.35 -3.20 2.71
C ALA A 127 -0.21 -4.70 2.46
N GLY A 128 -0.88 -5.27 1.46
CA GLY A 128 -0.70 -6.68 1.06
C GLY A 128 0.73 -7.04 0.64
N THR A 129 1.61 -6.05 0.40
CA THR A 129 3.02 -6.31 0.11
C THR A 129 3.86 -6.54 1.37
N TYR A 130 3.42 -6.10 2.55
CA TYR A 130 4.25 -6.10 3.75
C TYR A 130 3.55 -6.43 5.08
N ALA A 131 2.23 -6.24 5.18
CA ALA A 131 1.50 -6.35 6.44
C ALA A 131 0.79 -7.69 6.59
N HIS A 132 0.64 -8.09 7.84
CA HIS A 132 -0.18 -9.20 8.32
C HIS A 132 -1.19 -8.62 9.30
N THR A 133 -2.46 -8.51 8.90
CA THR A 133 -3.54 -7.99 9.77
C THR A 133 -4.87 -8.71 9.57
N ALA A 134 -5.60 -8.90 10.66
CA ALA A 134 -6.97 -9.42 10.65
C ALA A 134 -8.01 -8.33 10.32
N GLU A 135 -7.62 -7.06 10.25
CA GLU A 135 -8.52 -5.96 9.92
C GLU A 135 -7.76 -4.89 9.15
N ARG A 136 -8.21 -4.62 7.92
CA ARG A 136 -7.60 -3.66 7.00
C ARG A 136 -7.67 -2.22 7.50
N ASP A 137 -8.64 -1.91 8.36
CA ASP A 137 -8.85 -0.57 8.89
C ASP A 137 -7.90 -0.23 10.05
N TRP A 138 -7.11 -1.20 10.55
CA TRP A 138 -6.09 -0.98 11.59
C TRP A 138 -4.81 -0.33 11.01
N GLU A 139 -4.97 0.80 10.32
CA GLU A 139 -3.89 1.52 9.65
C GLU A 139 -2.90 2.14 10.65
N CYS A 140 -3.39 2.68 11.77
CA CYS A 140 -2.59 3.11 12.94
C CYS A 140 -3.18 2.62 14.27
N ASP A 141 -2.46 2.83 15.38
CA ASP A 141 -2.89 2.41 16.73
C ASP A 141 -4.21 3.05 17.16
N ALA A 142 -4.50 4.27 16.71
CA ALA A 142 -5.76 4.95 17.03
C ALA A 142 -6.96 4.31 16.33
N ASP A 143 -6.79 3.72 15.14
CA ASP A 143 -7.86 2.99 14.45
C ASP A 143 -8.24 1.72 15.22
N ILE A 144 -7.23 1.02 15.76
CA ILE A 144 -7.43 -0.13 16.66
C ILE A 144 -8.24 0.29 17.90
N LYS A 145 -7.88 1.40 18.55
CA LYS A 145 -8.56 1.89 19.76
C LYS A 145 -9.98 2.38 19.50
N LYS A 146 -10.25 2.88 18.29
CA LYS A 146 -11.58 3.32 17.84
C LYS A 146 -12.51 2.16 17.52
N ASP A 147 -11.98 0.94 17.32
CA ASP A 147 -12.82 -0.24 17.17
C ASP A 147 -13.72 -0.39 18.42
N PRO A 148 -15.05 -0.34 18.29
CA PRO A 148 -15.97 -0.39 19.42
C PRO A 148 -15.78 -1.62 20.31
N GLU A 149 -15.38 -2.73 19.70
CA GLU A 149 -15.21 -4.00 20.39
C GLU A 149 -13.82 -4.09 21.05
N ARG A 150 -12.90 -3.16 20.73
CA ARG A 150 -11.51 -3.10 21.19
C ARG A 150 -10.73 -4.41 21.00
N ILE A 151 -11.20 -5.27 20.08
CA ILE A 151 -10.66 -6.61 19.86
C ILE A 151 -9.21 -6.54 19.35
N GLY A 152 -8.85 -5.45 18.66
CA GLY A 152 -7.50 -5.23 18.16
C GLY A 152 -6.47 -4.79 19.20
N ASN A 153 -6.85 -4.56 20.47
CA ASN A 153 -5.90 -4.07 21.46
C ASN A 153 -4.69 -5.02 21.62
N GLY A 154 -3.48 -4.48 21.46
CA GLY A 154 -2.24 -5.25 21.48
C GLY A 154 -1.84 -5.88 20.15
N CYS A 155 -2.62 -5.69 19.08
CA CYS A 155 -2.15 -5.96 17.72
C CYS A 155 -1.29 -4.82 17.19
N LYS A 156 -0.34 -5.17 16.31
CA LYS A 156 0.48 -4.18 15.59
C LYS A 156 -0.32 -3.59 14.44
N ASP A 157 -0.41 -2.26 14.40
CA ASP A 157 -1.02 -1.54 13.28
C ASP A 157 -0.17 -1.61 11.99
N ILE A 158 -0.81 -1.35 10.85
CA ILE A 158 -0.17 -1.47 9.52
C ILE A 158 1.01 -0.49 9.38
N ALA A 159 0.89 0.75 9.86
CA ALA A 159 1.97 1.73 9.81
C ALA A 159 3.21 1.27 10.61
N TYR A 160 2.98 0.69 11.79
CA TYR A 160 4.05 0.08 12.58
C TYR A 160 4.73 -1.05 11.82
N GLN A 161 3.96 -1.98 11.23
CA GLN A 161 4.52 -3.10 10.47
C GLN A 161 5.34 -2.61 9.26
N LEU A 162 4.90 -1.55 8.56
CA LEU A 162 5.66 -0.95 7.46
C LEU A 162 7.05 -0.47 7.91
N VAL A 163 7.14 0.17 9.08
CA VAL A 163 8.37 0.82 9.53
C VAL A 163 9.30 -0.13 10.29
N LYS A 164 8.73 -1.08 11.04
CA LYS A 164 9.45 -1.86 12.05
C LYS A 164 9.67 -3.33 11.69
N ASP A 165 8.76 -3.92 10.93
CA ASP A 165 8.79 -5.35 10.64
C ASP A 165 9.31 -5.63 9.22
N ASP A 166 9.77 -6.86 8.97
CA ASP A 166 10.08 -7.33 7.62
C ASP A 166 8.82 -7.88 6.94
N PRO A 167 8.60 -7.59 5.64
CA PRO A 167 9.51 -6.93 4.70
C PRO A 167 9.49 -5.39 4.72
N GLY A 168 8.54 -4.76 5.43
CA GLY A 168 8.28 -3.32 5.39
C GLY A 168 9.53 -2.44 5.57
N ARG A 169 10.28 -2.68 6.66
CA ARG A 169 11.46 -1.88 7.03
C ARG A 169 12.59 -1.90 5.99
N ARG A 170 12.59 -2.88 5.09
CA ARG A 170 13.59 -3.07 4.01
C ARG A 170 13.15 -2.52 2.65
N ILE A 171 11.92 -2.02 2.52
CA ILE A 171 11.43 -1.40 1.28
C ILE A 171 12.27 -0.15 0.99
N LYS A 172 12.81 -0.06 -0.23
CA LYS A 172 13.70 1.03 -0.67
C LYS A 172 12.94 2.29 -1.03
N VAL A 173 11.78 2.13 -1.64
CA VAL A 173 10.94 3.24 -2.12
C VAL A 173 9.53 3.03 -1.60
N ILE A 174 9.06 3.95 -0.77
CA ILE A 174 7.68 3.99 -0.27
C ILE A 174 7.14 5.34 -0.72
N MET A 175 6.14 5.36 -1.59
CA MET A 175 5.53 6.60 -2.05
C MET A 175 4.01 6.50 -2.07
N GLY A 176 3.36 7.49 -1.47
CA GLY A 176 1.91 7.64 -1.51
C GLY A 176 1.43 8.63 -0.48
N GLY A 177 0.20 8.42 -0.01
CA GLY A 177 -0.45 9.25 0.99
C GLY A 177 -0.28 8.75 2.43
N GLY A 178 -1.01 9.39 3.36
CA GLY A 178 -1.33 8.82 4.68
C GLY A 178 -0.39 9.20 5.80
N ARG A 179 0.27 10.37 5.70
CA ARG A 179 1.24 10.86 6.70
C ARG A 179 0.69 10.85 8.13
N ALA A 180 -0.57 11.21 8.31
CA ALA A 180 -1.20 11.27 9.63
C ALA A 180 -1.14 9.93 10.40
N LYS A 181 -1.14 8.78 9.70
CA LYS A 181 -1.03 7.43 10.33
C LYS A 181 0.33 7.16 10.98
N PHE A 182 1.35 7.98 10.69
CA PHE A 182 2.72 7.82 11.17
C PHE A 182 3.12 8.81 12.25
N LEU A 183 2.36 9.89 12.43
CA LEU A 183 2.68 10.98 13.37
C LEU A 183 1.80 10.91 14.63
N PRO A 184 2.33 11.27 15.81
CA PRO A 184 1.53 11.34 17.03
C PRO A 184 0.60 12.55 17.02
N VAL A 185 -0.51 12.46 17.76
CA VAL A 185 -1.49 13.56 17.93
C VAL A 185 -0.88 14.85 18.50
N SER A 186 0.28 14.75 19.14
CA SER A 186 1.06 15.90 19.65
C SER A 186 1.89 16.60 18.57
N SER A 187 1.91 16.10 17.33
CA SER A 187 2.69 16.64 16.22
C SER A 187 1.80 17.10 15.08
N LYS A 188 2.27 18.14 14.38
CA LYS A 188 1.69 18.62 13.12
C LYS A 188 2.71 18.43 12.00
N ASP A 189 2.21 18.13 10.81
CA ASP A 189 3.05 18.12 9.62
C ASP A 189 3.30 19.53 9.07
N ASP A 190 4.05 19.62 7.97
CA ASP A 190 4.39 20.88 7.28
C ASP A 190 3.17 21.58 6.64
N GLU A 191 2.06 20.87 6.50
CA GLU A 191 0.77 21.39 6.01
C GLU A 191 -0.17 21.78 7.17
N GLY A 192 0.24 21.57 8.42
CA GLY A 192 -0.53 21.90 9.61
C GLY A 192 -1.53 20.82 10.07
N ASN A 193 -1.54 19.66 9.41
CA ASN A 193 -2.40 18.54 9.76
C ASN A 193 -1.84 17.81 10.99
N VAL A 194 -2.74 17.43 11.90
CA VAL A 194 -2.40 16.73 13.14
C VAL A 194 -2.21 15.24 12.88
N GLY A 195 -1.21 14.63 13.51
CA GLY A 195 -1.02 13.18 13.48
C GLY A 195 -2.19 12.41 14.12
N GLU A 196 -2.36 11.15 13.75
CA GLU A 196 -3.44 10.30 14.29
C GLU A 196 -2.96 9.39 15.42
N ARG A 197 -1.65 9.12 15.52
CA ARG A 197 -1.15 8.11 16.47
C ARG A 197 -1.37 8.53 17.92
N SER A 198 -1.90 7.61 18.71
CA SER A 198 -2.27 7.86 20.11
C SER A 198 -1.35 7.17 21.12
N ASP A 199 -0.28 6.58 20.63
CA ASP A 199 0.79 5.93 21.40
C ASP A 199 2.05 6.81 21.56
N GLY A 200 2.02 8.02 21.00
CA GLY A 200 3.13 8.98 21.07
C GLY A 200 4.30 8.69 20.13
N GLN A 201 4.21 7.65 19.29
CA GLN A 201 5.28 7.29 18.35
C GLN A 201 5.29 8.20 17.13
N ASP A 202 6.49 8.58 16.67
CA ASP A 202 6.73 9.25 15.40
C ASP A 202 7.48 8.29 14.48
N LEU A 203 6.70 7.53 13.70
CA LEU A 203 7.23 6.45 12.89
C LEU A 203 8.08 6.95 11.71
N ILE A 204 7.92 8.21 11.29
CA ILE A 204 8.78 8.81 10.26
C ILE A 204 10.18 9.06 10.84
N LYS A 205 10.27 9.65 12.05
CA LYS A 205 11.55 9.81 12.74
C LYS A 205 12.21 8.48 13.03
N GLU A 206 11.43 7.49 13.47
CA GLU A 206 11.94 6.15 13.76
C GLU A 206 12.41 5.42 12.49
N TRP A 207 11.73 5.61 11.37
CA TRP A 207 12.16 5.08 10.08
C TRP A 207 13.50 5.68 9.65
N LEU A 208 13.66 7.01 9.74
CA LEU A 208 14.92 7.71 9.43
C LEU A 208 16.06 7.22 10.33
N LEU A 209 15.80 7.12 11.64
CA LEU A 209 16.77 6.65 12.63
C LEU A 209 17.25 5.22 12.33
N ASP A 210 16.34 4.30 11.98
CA ASP A 210 16.70 2.95 11.55
C ASP A 210 17.66 2.97 10.34
N LYS A 211 17.38 3.80 9.33
CA LYS A 211 18.25 3.87 8.13
C LYS A 211 19.62 4.44 8.47
N THR A 212 19.67 5.49 9.30
CA THR A 212 20.94 6.05 9.79
C THR A 212 21.75 5.02 10.59
N ASN A 213 21.12 4.28 11.51
CA ASN A 213 21.77 3.23 12.29
C ASN A 213 22.34 2.10 11.41
N ARG A 214 21.74 1.86 10.25
CA ARG A 214 22.21 0.89 9.26
C ARG A 214 23.20 1.46 8.25
N THR A 215 23.75 2.66 8.52
CA THR A 215 24.67 3.40 7.63
C THR A 215 24.09 3.59 6.22
N LYS A 216 22.78 3.85 6.13
CA LYS A 216 22.06 4.11 4.87
C LYS A 216 21.61 5.55 4.80
N LYS A 217 21.69 6.12 3.60
CA LYS A 217 21.23 7.47 3.30
C LYS A 217 19.74 7.42 2.96
N ALA A 218 18.92 7.97 3.84
CA ALA A 218 17.48 8.03 3.67
C ALA A 218 17.02 9.46 3.40
N LYS A 219 16.00 9.61 2.57
CA LYS A 219 15.29 10.87 2.37
C LYS A 219 13.81 10.69 2.67
N PHE A 220 13.27 11.62 3.46
CA PHE A 220 11.85 11.82 3.63
C PHE A 220 11.45 13.07 2.83
N ILE A 221 10.43 12.96 1.98
CA ILE A 221 9.93 14.05 1.16
C ILE A 221 8.41 14.18 1.31
N THR A 222 7.92 15.39 1.13
CA THR A 222 6.52 15.77 1.33
C THR A 222 5.93 16.51 0.14
N THR A 223 6.75 16.96 -0.82
CA THR A 223 6.29 17.78 -1.95
C THR A 223 6.74 17.24 -3.31
N ARG A 224 5.99 17.60 -4.36
CA ARG A 224 6.37 17.33 -5.76
C ARG A 224 7.74 17.93 -6.10
N GLN A 225 8.04 19.12 -5.60
CA GLN A 225 9.30 19.78 -5.90
C GLN A 225 10.50 19.01 -5.34
N GLN A 226 10.44 18.58 -4.08
CA GLN A 226 11.48 17.74 -3.47
C GLN A 226 11.67 16.42 -4.21
N LEU A 227 10.59 15.81 -4.72
CA LEU A 227 10.67 14.61 -5.55
C LEU A 227 11.43 14.88 -6.85
N LEU A 228 11.12 15.98 -7.54
CA LEU A 228 11.76 16.34 -8.81
C LEU A 228 13.22 16.77 -8.66
N GLU A 229 13.57 17.36 -7.52
CA GLU A 229 14.94 17.74 -7.17
C GLU A 229 15.78 16.56 -6.66
N LEU A 230 15.15 15.40 -6.44
CA LEU A 230 15.85 14.22 -5.96
C LEU A 230 16.71 13.63 -7.07
N ASP A 231 18.03 13.75 -6.91
CA ASP A 231 19.00 13.11 -7.79
C ASP A 231 19.20 11.64 -7.39
N PRO A 232 18.71 10.67 -8.19
CA PRO A 232 18.82 9.25 -7.87
C PRO A 232 20.27 8.75 -7.88
N ASN A 233 21.19 9.48 -8.52
CA ASN A 233 22.60 9.09 -8.62
C ASN A 233 23.45 9.60 -7.46
N LYS A 234 22.94 10.52 -6.63
CA LYS A 234 23.68 11.12 -5.50
C LYS A 234 23.55 10.34 -4.18
N GLY A 235 23.33 9.03 -4.27
CA GLY A 235 23.42 8.11 -3.14
C GLY A 235 22.26 8.22 -2.14
N THR A 236 21.02 8.27 -2.62
CA THR A 236 19.84 8.01 -1.76
C THR A 236 19.56 6.51 -1.77
N ASP A 237 19.76 5.84 -0.63
CA ASP A 237 19.52 4.40 -0.49
C ASP A 237 18.04 4.08 -0.24
N TYR A 238 17.33 4.97 0.45
CA TYR A 238 15.94 4.82 0.84
C TYR A 238 15.16 6.13 0.65
N LEU A 239 13.93 6.00 0.16
CA LEU A 239 12.99 7.10 -0.04
C LEU A 239 11.65 6.78 0.62
N LEU A 240 11.19 7.69 1.48
CA LEU A 240 9.84 7.71 2.00
C LEU A 240 9.15 9.00 1.53
N ASP A 241 8.02 8.86 0.88
CA ASP A 241 7.12 9.94 0.46
C ASP A 241 5.73 9.64 1.03
N SER A 242 5.29 10.50 1.93
CA SER A 242 3.92 10.48 2.46
C SER A 242 3.32 11.86 2.26
N ARG A 243 2.76 12.11 1.08
CA ARG A 243 1.93 13.28 0.80
C ARG A 243 0.57 13.16 1.49
N ASN A 244 -0.18 14.24 1.61
CA ASN A 244 -1.61 14.16 1.94
C ASN A 244 -2.44 14.18 0.65
#